data_AF-A0A7S0VCQ0-F1
#
_entry.id   AF-A0A7S0VCQ0-F1
#
_cell.length_a   1.000
_cell.length_b   1.000
_cell.length_c   1.000
_cell.angle_alpha   90.00
_cell.angle_beta   90.00
_cell.angle_gamma   90.00
#
_symmetry.space_group_name_H-M   'P 1'
#
loop_
_entity.id
_entity.type
_entity.pdbx_description
1 polymer ?
#
loop_
_entity_poly.entity_id
_entity_poly.type
_entity_poly.pdbx_seq_one_letter_code
_entity_poly.pdbx_strand_id
1 'polypeptide(L)'
;IGEVRSAGFVLVAGGLGERLGYTGIKVALPLYECERRCFMRLYCEHILELQRRSGASVLPLAIMTSDDTHALTEALFRDNHDFGMAPGQVTIMKQNKVPALIDRDARFAAKGGAIETKPHGHGDVHTLMHQTGTAARWRDSGVRWVVFFQDTNGPIFRAIPAVLGVSASRSFDINSV
;
A
#
# COMPACT_ATOMS: atom_id res chain seq x y z
N ILE A 1 -14.17 -17.33 -1.84
CA ILE A 1 -14.54 -15.95 -1.44
C ILE A 1 -14.58 -15.75 0.07
N GLY A 2 -14.90 -16.78 0.88
CA GLY A 2 -15.02 -16.67 2.34
C GLY A 2 -13.82 -16.00 3.03
N GLU A 3 -12.59 -16.42 2.73
CA GLU A 3 -11.38 -15.85 3.36
C GLU A 3 -11.14 -14.37 3.07
N VAL A 4 -11.66 -13.86 1.95
CA VAL A 4 -11.53 -12.44 1.56
C VAL A 4 -12.19 -11.54 2.60
N ARG A 5 -13.24 -12.00 3.28
CA ARG A 5 -14.00 -11.18 4.22
C ARG A 5 -13.20 -10.71 5.44
N SER A 6 -12.07 -11.37 5.69
CA SER A 6 -11.15 -11.11 6.80
C SER A 6 -9.78 -10.69 6.29
N ALA A 7 -9.71 -10.12 5.09
CA ALA A 7 -8.47 -9.63 4.48
C ALA A 7 -8.30 -8.11 4.68
N GLY A 8 -7.06 -7.70 4.94
CA GLY A 8 -6.61 -6.30 4.86
C GLY A 8 -5.57 -6.15 3.75
N PHE A 9 -5.59 -5.01 3.07
CA PHE A 9 -4.79 -4.76 1.88
C PHE A 9 -3.72 -3.72 2.17
N VAL A 10 -2.45 -4.03 1.90
CA VAL A 10 -1.34 -3.12 2.13
C VAL A 10 -0.69 -2.78 0.80
N LEU A 11 -0.85 -1.54 0.39
CA LEU A 11 -0.23 -0.98 -0.80
C LEU A 11 1.10 -0.34 -0.42
N VAL A 12 2.19 -0.78 -1.06
CA VAL A 12 3.48 -0.09 -0.98
C VAL A 12 3.60 0.89 -2.15
N ALA A 13 3.46 2.18 -1.87
CA ALA A 13 3.39 3.29 -2.84
C ALA A 13 4.37 4.44 -2.51
N GLY A 14 5.62 4.09 -2.24
CA GLY A 14 6.68 5.06 -1.98
C GLY A 14 7.31 5.69 -3.23
N GLY A 15 6.97 5.21 -4.43
CA GLY A 15 7.68 5.54 -5.67
C GLY A 15 7.04 6.65 -6.51
N LEU A 16 7.89 7.49 -7.09
CA LEU A 16 7.52 8.44 -8.16
C LEU A 16 7.51 7.77 -9.54
N GLY A 17 6.76 8.36 -10.46
CA GLY A 17 6.59 7.89 -11.85
C GLY A 17 7.69 8.30 -12.82
N GLU A 18 8.80 8.87 -12.36
CA GLU A 18 9.82 9.52 -13.20
C GLU A 18 10.40 8.58 -14.28
N ARG A 19 10.64 7.31 -13.92
CA ARG A 19 11.13 6.30 -14.88
C ARG A 19 10.15 5.99 -16.01
N LEU A 20 8.88 6.34 -15.83
CA LEU A 20 7.81 6.19 -16.82
C LEU A 20 7.56 7.51 -17.57
N GLY A 21 8.38 8.54 -17.35
CA GLY A 21 8.18 9.87 -17.93
C GLY A 21 7.00 10.62 -17.31
N TYR A 22 6.52 10.21 -16.14
CA TYR A 22 5.36 10.81 -15.47
C TYR A 22 5.77 11.66 -14.27
N THR A 23 5.39 12.93 -14.31
CA THR A 23 5.64 13.91 -13.25
C THR A 23 4.55 13.80 -12.17
N GLY A 24 4.62 12.76 -11.35
CA GLY A 24 3.68 12.53 -10.26
C GLY A 24 3.92 11.21 -9.53
N ILE A 25 3.01 10.88 -8.60
CA ILE A 25 3.03 9.59 -7.89
C ILE A 25 2.53 8.48 -8.81
N LYS A 26 3.17 7.31 -8.80
CA LYS A 26 2.80 6.20 -9.70
C LYS A 26 1.34 5.79 -9.61
N VAL A 27 0.76 5.85 -8.42
CA VAL A 27 -0.64 5.46 -8.19
C VAL A 27 -1.64 6.43 -8.83
N ALA A 28 -1.20 7.64 -9.22
CA ALA A 28 -1.99 8.60 -9.99
C ALA A 28 -1.86 8.41 -11.51
N LEU A 29 -0.99 7.50 -11.99
CA LEU A 29 -0.84 7.20 -13.41
C LEU A 29 -2.19 6.79 -14.02
N PRO A 30 -2.55 7.36 -15.18
CA PRO A 30 -3.75 6.96 -15.91
C PRO A 30 -3.58 5.54 -16.45
N LEU A 31 -4.62 4.72 -16.32
CA LEU A 31 -4.66 3.36 -16.86
C LEU A 31 -4.99 3.34 -18.35
N TYR A 32 -5.80 4.29 -18.80
CA TYR A 32 -6.27 4.41 -20.18
C TYR A 32 -6.20 5.88 -20.59
N GLU A 33 -5.78 6.17 -21.82
CA GLU A 33 -5.66 7.55 -22.32
C GLU A 33 -7.01 8.29 -22.37
N CYS A 34 -8.10 7.55 -22.53
CA CYS A 34 -9.45 8.07 -22.68
C CYS A 34 -10.28 8.10 -21.38
N GLU A 35 -9.80 7.47 -20.30
CA GLU A 35 -10.51 7.48 -19.01
C GLU A 35 -9.67 8.17 -17.92
N ARG A 36 -10.34 8.98 -17.09
CA ARG A 36 -9.75 9.57 -15.85
C ARG A 36 -9.61 8.53 -14.73
N ARG A 37 -9.32 7.27 -15.04
CA ARG A 37 -9.07 6.21 -14.07
C ARG A 37 -7.58 6.08 -13.84
N CYS A 38 -7.16 6.27 -12.60
CA CYS A 38 -5.80 5.99 -12.16
C CYS A 38 -5.70 4.63 -11.46
N PHE A 39 -4.48 4.15 -11.25
CA PHE A 39 -4.24 2.92 -10.49
C PHE A 39 -4.86 2.95 -9.09
N MET A 40 -4.80 4.07 -8.37
CA MET A 40 -5.40 4.18 -7.04
C MET A 40 -6.91 3.92 -7.08
N ARG A 41 -7.61 4.49 -8.06
CA ARG A 41 -9.04 4.23 -8.26
C ARG A 41 -9.31 2.75 -8.54
N LEU A 42 -8.54 2.13 -9.43
CA LEU A 42 -8.67 0.71 -9.74
C LEU A 42 -8.54 -0.17 -8.50
N TYR A 43 -7.56 0.13 -7.63
CA TYR A 43 -7.36 -0.63 -6.38
C TYR A 43 -8.54 -0.47 -5.42
N CYS A 44 -9.02 0.76 -5.22
CA CYS A 44 -10.18 1.02 -4.35
C CYS A 44 -11.44 0.32 -4.90
N GLU A 45 -11.72 0.45 -6.20
CA GLU A 45 -12.85 -0.21 -6.86
C GLU A 45 -12.81 -1.74 -6.69
N HIS A 46 -11.63 -2.35 -6.83
CA HIS A 46 -11.48 -3.79 -6.60
C HIS A 46 -11.71 -4.19 -5.14
N ILE A 47 -11.18 -3.44 -4.17
CA ILE A 47 -11.37 -3.72 -2.74
C ILE A 47 -12.86 -3.59 -2.38
N LEU A 48 -13.54 -2.55 -2.86
CA LEU A 48 -14.98 -2.34 -2.66
C LEU A 48 -15.81 -3.47 -3.28
N GLU A 49 -15.46 -3.93 -4.48
CA GLU A 49 -16.16 -5.06 -5.10
C GLU A 49 -15.90 -6.37 -4.36
N LEU A 50 -14.68 -6.60 -3.86
CA LEU A 50 -14.36 -7.74 -3.01
C LEU A 50 -15.13 -7.68 -1.68
N GLN A 51 -15.28 -6.50 -1.08
CA GLN A 51 -16.07 -6.27 0.12
C GLN A 51 -17.54 -6.64 -0.15
N ARG A 52 -18.12 -6.10 -1.23
CA ARG A 52 -19.49 -6.39 -1.64
C ARG A 52 -19.74 -7.87 -1.89
N ARG A 53 -18.84 -8.56 -2.60
CA ARG A 53 -18.99 -9.99 -2.93
C ARG A 53 -18.75 -10.93 -1.76
N SER A 54 -17.89 -10.56 -0.83
CA SER A 54 -17.57 -11.38 0.35
C SER A 54 -18.58 -11.19 1.49
N GLY A 55 -19.41 -10.13 1.43
CA GLY A 55 -20.32 -9.76 2.51
C GLY A 55 -19.60 -9.19 3.74
N ALA A 56 -18.34 -8.77 3.59
CA ALA A 56 -17.61 -8.10 4.66
C ALA A 56 -18.19 -6.72 4.93
N SER A 57 -18.21 -6.31 6.19
CA SER A 57 -18.62 -4.95 6.57
C SER A 57 -17.63 -3.91 6.02
N VAL A 58 -16.34 -4.11 6.28
CA VAL A 58 -15.24 -3.22 5.83
C VAL A 58 -14.01 -4.07 5.53
N LEU A 59 -13.42 -3.89 4.34
CA LEU A 59 -12.07 -4.40 4.02
C LEU A 59 -11.07 -3.24 4.08
N PRO A 60 -10.12 -3.22 5.04
CA PRO A 60 -9.26 -2.07 5.23
C PRO A 60 -8.12 -2.01 4.21
N LEU A 61 -7.71 -0.79 3.87
CA LEU A 61 -6.56 -0.49 2.99
C LEU A 61 -5.54 0.35 3.77
N ALA A 62 -4.32 -0.14 3.90
CA ALA A 62 -3.19 0.63 4.39
C ALA A 62 -2.25 0.98 3.23
N ILE A 63 -1.75 2.22 3.18
CA ILE A 63 -0.92 2.70 2.08
C ILE A 63 0.38 3.24 2.66
N MET A 64 1.50 2.60 2.34
CA MET A 64 2.82 3.11 2.68
C MET A 64 3.27 4.13 1.64
N THR A 65 3.61 5.33 2.09
CA THR A 65 4.05 6.48 1.29
C THR A 65 5.44 6.94 1.72
N SER A 66 6.11 7.76 0.91
CA SER A 66 7.37 8.44 1.24
C SER A 66 7.12 9.92 1.52
N ASP A 67 8.14 10.65 1.95
CA ASP A 67 8.07 12.12 2.04
C ASP A 67 7.62 12.77 0.72
N ASP A 68 8.06 12.20 -0.41
CA ASP A 68 7.77 12.74 -1.75
C ASP A 68 6.36 12.35 -2.24
N THR A 69 5.77 11.27 -1.71
CA THR A 69 4.45 10.78 -2.17
C THR A 69 3.30 11.02 -1.19
N HIS A 70 3.56 11.34 0.07
CA HIS A 70 2.54 11.39 1.13
C HIS A 70 1.46 12.45 0.86
N ALA A 71 1.86 13.73 0.79
CA ALA A 71 0.91 14.83 0.60
C ALA A 71 0.15 14.72 -0.73
N LEU A 72 0.81 14.22 -1.77
CA LEU A 72 0.18 13.97 -3.08
C LEU A 72 -0.84 12.83 -3.01
N THR A 73 -0.57 11.79 -2.21
CA THR A 73 -1.51 10.68 -1.99
C THR A 73 -2.73 11.16 -1.20
N GLU A 74 -2.54 11.94 -0.13
CA GLU A 74 -3.63 12.53 0.63
C GLU A 74 -4.51 13.45 -0.24
N ALA A 75 -3.88 14.29 -1.05
CA ALA A 75 -4.59 15.14 -2.01
C ALA A 75 -5.38 14.30 -3.03
N LEU A 76 -4.78 13.24 -3.57
CA LEU A 76 -5.43 12.35 -4.52
C LEU A 76 -6.71 11.72 -3.96
N PHE A 77 -6.70 11.26 -2.69
CA PHE A 77 -7.89 10.74 -2.02
C PHE A 77 -8.94 11.83 -1.79
N ARG A 78 -8.54 12.97 -1.23
CA ARG A 78 -9.43 14.10 -0.95
C ARG A 78 -10.14 14.61 -2.21
N ASP A 79 -9.40 14.79 -3.30
CA ASP A 79 -9.91 15.33 -4.56
C ASP A 79 -10.83 14.34 -5.30
N ASN A 80 -10.84 13.07 -4.89
CA ASN A 80 -11.66 12.01 -5.47
C ASN A 80 -12.69 11.44 -4.48
N HIS A 81 -13.00 12.16 -3.40
CA HIS A 81 -13.97 11.72 -2.37
C HIS A 81 -13.69 10.30 -1.86
N ASP A 82 -12.42 10.06 -1.52
CA ASP A 82 -11.88 8.78 -1.04
C ASP A 82 -12.14 7.58 -1.97
N PHE A 83 -12.42 7.84 -3.25
CA PHE A 83 -12.78 6.81 -4.24
C PHE A 83 -14.00 5.95 -3.80
N GLY A 84 -14.87 6.49 -2.94
CA GLY A 84 -16.03 5.78 -2.39
C GLY A 84 -15.72 4.85 -1.22
N MET A 85 -14.48 4.84 -0.71
CA MET A 85 -14.10 4.13 0.51
C MET A 85 -14.76 4.80 1.74
N ALA A 86 -15.16 4.00 2.72
CA ALA A 86 -15.79 4.53 3.93
C ALA A 86 -14.79 5.29 4.83
N PRO A 87 -15.25 6.24 5.67
CA PRO A 87 -14.39 6.90 6.64
C PRO A 87 -13.64 5.90 7.53
N GLY A 88 -12.33 6.06 7.64
CA GLY A 88 -11.46 5.15 8.41
C GLY A 88 -11.12 3.82 7.73
N GLN A 89 -11.66 3.54 6.53
CA GLN A 89 -11.32 2.34 5.76
C GLN A 89 -9.90 2.42 5.18
N VAL A 90 -9.38 3.63 4.95
CA VAL A 90 -8.04 3.88 4.40
C VAL A 90 -7.14 4.45 5.49
N THR A 91 -5.94 3.89 5.64
CA THR A 91 -4.88 4.43 6.50
C THR A 91 -3.64 4.73 5.67
N ILE A 92 -3.29 6.01 5.51
CA ILE A 92 -2.05 6.43 4.85
C ILE A 92 -0.94 6.52 5.91
N MET A 93 0.13 5.76 5.71
CA MET A 93 1.28 5.67 6.61
C MET A 93 2.51 6.20 5.89
N LYS A 94 3.23 7.15 6.49
CA LYS A 94 4.46 7.70 5.90
C LYS A 94 5.69 6.98 6.45
N GLN A 95 6.48 6.38 5.56
CA GLN A 95 7.75 5.76 5.94
C GLN A 95 8.79 6.82 6.29
N ASN A 96 9.70 6.48 7.19
CA ASN A 96 10.83 7.35 7.52
C ASN A 96 11.99 7.13 6.54
N LYS A 97 12.90 8.12 6.50
CA LYS A 97 14.19 7.96 5.83
C LYS A 97 15.22 7.39 6.80
N VAL A 98 16.20 6.69 6.26
CA VAL A 98 17.35 6.17 7.01
C VAL A 98 18.64 6.87 6.57
N PRO A 99 19.62 7.04 7.48
CA PRO A 99 20.93 7.55 7.13
C PRO A 99 21.59 6.73 6.01
N ALA A 100 22.12 7.40 5.00
CA ALA A 100 22.91 6.75 3.97
C ALA A 100 24.32 6.46 4.49
N LEU A 101 24.85 5.28 4.17
CA LEU A 101 26.24 4.93 4.44
C LEU A 101 27.10 5.32 3.23
N ILE A 102 28.25 5.93 3.46
CA ILE A 102 29.19 6.34 2.40
C ILE A 102 30.16 5.23 2.01
N ASP A 103 30.45 4.30 2.93
CA ASP A 103 31.44 3.25 2.75
C ASP A 103 31.16 2.01 3.62
N ARG A 104 32.06 1.01 3.50
CA ARG A 104 31.99 -0.28 4.20
C ARG A 104 32.28 -0.18 5.70
N ASP A 105 32.84 0.94 6.16
CA ASP A 105 33.10 1.17 7.58
C ASP A 105 31.86 1.73 8.29
N ALA A 106 30.71 1.74 7.60
CA ALA A 106 29.42 2.22 8.09
C ALA A 106 29.42 3.71 8.52
N ARG A 107 30.28 4.53 7.90
CA ARG A 107 30.23 5.98 8.10
C ARG A 107 29.00 6.58 7.42
N PHE A 108 28.36 7.54 8.08
CA PHE A 108 27.24 8.27 7.47
C PHE A 108 27.73 9.22 6.38
N ALA A 109 27.01 9.24 5.26
CA ALA A 109 27.15 10.26 4.26
C ALA A 109 26.61 11.59 4.82
N ALA A 110 27.38 12.67 4.65
CA ALA A 110 26.98 13.99 5.10
C ALA A 110 27.34 15.04 4.04
N LYS A 111 26.44 15.99 3.84
CA LYS A 111 26.61 17.09 2.87
C LYS A 111 26.07 18.38 3.47
N GLY A 112 26.88 19.44 3.45
CA GLY A 112 26.48 20.75 3.97
C GLY A 112 26.11 20.76 5.46
N GLY A 113 26.73 19.90 6.28
CA GLY A 113 26.46 19.81 7.72
C GLY A 113 25.24 18.98 8.11
N ALA A 114 24.55 18.34 7.15
CA ALA A 114 23.44 17.42 7.40
C ALA A 114 23.77 16.00 6.92
N ILE A 115 23.22 15.00 7.63
CA ILE A 115 23.31 13.59 7.21
C ILE A 115 22.41 13.39 5.99
N GLU A 116 22.97 12.77 4.94
CA GLU A 116 22.20 12.36 3.78
C GLU A 116 21.34 11.15 4.13
N THR A 117 20.09 11.16 3.69
CA THR A 117 19.14 10.09 4.01
C THR A 117 18.51 9.52 2.74
N LYS A 118 18.12 8.25 2.80
CA LYS A 118 17.44 7.53 1.73
C LYS A 118 16.16 6.87 2.24
N PRO A 119 15.19 6.57 1.38
CA PRO A 119 14.04 5.76 1.78
C PRO A 119 14.50 4.41 2.37
N HIS A 120 13.83 3.96 3.44
CA HIS A 120 14.14 2.69 4.11
C HIS A 120 13.89 1.45 3.23
N GLY A 121 13.15 1.62 2.12
CA GLY A 121 12.77 0.55 1.20
C GLY A 121 11.47 -0.11 1.60
N HIS A 122 10.94 -0.97 0.73
CA HIS A 122 9.60 -1.57 0.88
C HIS A 122 9.43 -2.45 2.13
N GLY A 123 10.53 -2.97 2.70
CA GLY A 123 10.50 -3.79 3.92
C GLY A 123 10.10 -3.03 5.19
N ASP A 124 10.21 -1.69 5.20
CA ASP A 124 9.82 -0.87 6.37
C ASP A 124 8.31 -0.93 6.66
N VAL A 125 7.52 -1.42 5.71
CA VAL A 125 6.06 -1.53 5.85
C VAL A 125 5.64 -2.29 7.12
N HIS A 126 6.37 -3.32 7.52
CA HIS A 126 6.06 -4.09 8.72
C HIS A 126 6.28 -3.28 9.99
N THR A 127 7.43 -2.61 10.10
CA THR A 127 7.77 -1.71 11.20
C THR A 127 6.78 -0.55 11.27
N LEU A 128 6.44 0.03 10.12
CA LEU A 128 5.52 1.15 10.01
C LEU A 128 4.10 0.76 10.44
N MET A 129 3.60 -0.41 10.02
CA MET A 129 2.30 -0.91 10.47
C MET A 129 2.25 -1.14 11.98
N HIS A 130 3.36 -1.57 12.59
CA HIS A 130 3.48 -1.69 14.03
C HIS A 130 3.48 -0.32 14.73
N GLN A 131 4.35 0.60 14.31
CA GLN A 131 4.50 1.93 14.91
C GLN A 131 3.25 2.80 14.80
N THR A 132 2.53 2.71 13.68
CA THR A 132 1.26 3.44 13.47
C THR A 132 0.06 2.78 14.17
N GLY A 133 0.26 1.65 14.85
CA GLY A 133 -0.79 0.85 15.46
C GLY A 133 -1.73 0.17 14.46
N THR A 134 -1.47 0.27 13.16
CA THR A 134 -2.30 -0.30 12.09
C THR A 134 -2.42 -1.82 12.22
N ALA A 135 -1.30 -2.50 12.48
CA ALA A 135 -1.30 -3.95 12.70
C ALA A 135 -2.16 -4.37 13.91
N ALA A 136 -2.08 -3.62 15.02
CA ALA A 136 -2.87 -3.89 16.21
C ALA A 136 -4.37 -3.67 15.94
N ARG A 137 -4.75 -2.54 15.33
CA ARG A 137 -6.15 -2.24 14.96
C ARG A 137 -6.75 -3.32 14.06
N TRP A 138 -5.99 -3.78 13.06
CA TRP A 138 -6.46 -4.81 12.13
C TRP A 138 -6.64 -6.17 12.79
N ARG A 139 -5.69 -6.57 13.66
CA ARG A 139 -5.83 -7.78 14.46
C ARG A 139 -7.09 -7.71 15.33
N ASP A 140 -7.29 -6.59 16.02
CA ASP A 140 -8.41 -6.39 16.95
C ASP A 140 -9.76 -6.29 16.21
N SER A 141 -9.75 -5.87 14.93
CA SER A 141 -10.92 -5.87 14.05
C SER A 141 -11.15 -7.19 13.30
N GLY A 142 -10.39 -8.25 13.62
CA GLY A 142 -10.58 -9.58 13.02
C GLY A 142 -10.01 -9.76 11.61
N VAL A 143 -9.07 -8.91 11.18
CA VAL A 143 -8.28 -9.18 9.97
C VAL A 143 -7.39 -10.39 10.24
N ARG A 144 -7.55 -11.42 9.42
CA ARG A 144 -6.79 -12.67 9.46
C ARG A 144 -5.70 -12.70 8.40
N TRP A 145 -5.96 -12.13 7.23
CA TRP A 145 -5.05 -12.16 6.09
C TRP A 145 -4.58 -10.76 5.74
N VAL A 146 -3.28 -10.58 5.52
CA VAL A 146 -2.72 -9.32 5.04
C VAL A 146 -2.16 -9.54 3.64
N VAL A 147 -2.70 -8.82 2.66
CA VAL A 147 -2.28 -8.88 1.28
C VAL A 147 -1.38 -7.68 0.98
N PHE A 148 -0.08 -7.92 0.86
CA PHE A 148 0.88 -6.92 0.40
C PHE A 148 0.92 -6.90 -1.12
N PHE A 149 0.84 -5.72 -1.72
CA PHE A 149 0.97 -5.54 -3.16
C PHE A 149 1.69 -4.23 -3.50
N GLN A 150 2.32 -4.22 -4.67
CA GLN A 150 3.15 -3.11 -5.15
C GLN A 150 2.34 -2.14 -6.01
N ASP A 151 2.80 -0.88 -6.05
CA ASP A 151 2.30 0.10 -6.99
C ASP A 151 2.42 -0.40 -8.44
N THR A 152 1.47 -0.01 -9.29
CA THR A 152 1.39 -0.34 -10.73
C THR A 152 1.10 -1.80 -11.11
N ASN A 153 0.79 -2.70 -10.18
CA ASN A 153 0.29 -4.05 -10.50
C ASN A 153 -1.25 -4.15 -10.41
N GLY A 154 -1.94 -3.73 -11.47
CA GLY A 154 -3.41 -3.79 -11.57
C GLY A 154 -4.01 -5.21 -11.54
N PRO A 155 -3.50 -6.16 -12.35
CA PRO A 155 -4.10 -7.49 -12.50
C PRO A 155 -4.14 -8.36 -11.23
N ILE A 156 -3.34 -8.04 -10.20
CA ILE A 156 -3.18 -8.87 -8.98
C ILE A 156 -4.52 -9.20 -8.30
N PHE A 157 -5.50 -8.30 -8.35
CA PHE A 157 -6.80 -8.47 -7.71
C PHE A 157 -7.61 -9.67 -8.22
N ARG A 158 -7.29 -10.17 -9.42
CA ARG A 158 -7.91 -11.39 -9.98
C ARG A 158 -7.45 -12.66 -9.25
N ALA A 159 -6.22 -12.68 -8.76
CA ALA A 159 -5.63 -13.84 -8.11
C ALA A 159 -5.93 -13.91 -6.60
N ILE A 160 -6.12 -12.77 -5.95
CA ILE A 160 -6.25 -12.67 -4.47
C ILE A 160 -7.24 -13.68 -3.88
N PRO A 161 -8.48 -13.86 -4.39
CA PRO A 161 -9.41 -14.81 -3.79
C PRO A 161 -8.92 -16.26 -3.82
N ALA A 162 -8.20 -16.65 -4.89
CA ALA A 162 -7.63 -17.99 -5.03
C ALA A 162 -6.42 -18.15 -4.12
N VAL A 163 -5.54 -17.15 -4.06
CA VAL A 163 -4.34 -17.14 -3.20
C VAL A 163 -4.73 -17.31 -1.73
N LEU A 164 -5.70 -16.53 -1.25
CA LEU A 164 -6.19 -16.63 0.13
C LEU A 164 -6.81 -18.00 0.41
N GLY A 165 -7.58 -18.56 -0.53
CA GLY A 165 -8.17 -19.90 -0.40
C GLY A 165 -7.11 -21.00 -0.32
N VAL A 166 -6.06 -20.93 -1.14
CA VAL A 166 -4.93 -21.86 -1.09
C VAL A 166 -4.18 -21.72 0.23
N SER A 167 -3.85 -20.50 0.65
CA SER A 167 -3.17 -20.25 1.92
C SER A 167 -3.95 -20.80 3.12
N ALA A 168 -5.27 -20.61 3.15
CA ALA A 168 -6.12 -21.15 4.20
C ALA A 168 -6.16 -22.68 4.17
N SER A 169 -6.38 -23.29 3.01
CA SER A 169 -6.51 -24.76 2.87
C SER A 169 -5.21 -25.52 3.14
N ARG A 170 -4.06 -24.87 2.91
CA ARG A 170 -2.73 -25.43 3.17
C ARG A 170 -2.13 -25.00 4.51
N SER A 171 -2.84 -24.18 5.27
CA SER A 171 -2.38 -23.62 6.56
C SER A 171 -1.04 -22.89 6.44
N PHE A 172 -0.89 -22.06 5.41
CA PHE A 172 0.30 -21.22 5.23
C PHE A 172 0.25 -19.98 6.11
N ASP A 173 1.36 -19.68 6.78
CA ASP A 173 1.57 -18.39 7.46
C ASP A 173 1.90 -17.28 6.46
N ILE A 174 2.67 -17.60 5.40
CA ILE A 174 3.08 -16.70 4.33
C ILE A 174 2.97 -17.42 2.99
N ASN A 175 2.46 -16.73 1.98
CA ASN A 175 2.40 -17.20 0.60
C ASN A 175 2.79 -16.06 -0.34
N SER A 176 3.70 -16.33 -1.27
CA SER A 176 4.17 -15.37 -2.29
C SER A 176 3.85 -15.93 -3.67
N VAL A 177 3.25 -15.10 -4.52
CA VAL A 177 2.77 -15.47 -5.86
C VAL A 177 3.17 -14.44 -6.91
#